data_AF-A0A5C4R8Y0-F1
#
_entry.id   AF-A0A5C4R8Y0-F1
#
_cell.length_a   1.000
_cell.length_b   1.000
_cell.length_c   1.000
_cell.angle_alpha   90.00
_cell.angle_beta   90.00
_cell.angle_gamma   90.00
#
_symmetry.space_group_name_H-M   'P 1'
#
loop_
_entity.id
_entity.type
_entity.pdbx_description
1 polymer ?
#
loop_
_entity_poly.entity_id
_entity_poly.type
_entity_poly.pdbx_seq_one_letter_code
_entity_poly.pdbx_strand_id
1 'polypeptide(L)'
;MTPEELEDEGARPAPPSYPAITRAERAHGRRLAAIHDMYRAELDGVQRLLVHVRAAQADPSLVAPAVAGTALARNMAQFGTACGRDCALLQNHHDIEEQWMFPALAERGGSALAPVIRRLKAEHEVIHRLIGALHEAAQALVADRGPAALDLCTERFAALDRAIRSHFGYEERALEEPLGALRVPI
;
A
#
# COMPACT_ATOMS: atom_id res chain seq x y z
N MET A 1 -5.39 -10.88 12.37
CA MET A 1 -4.43 -9.78 12.39
C MET A 1 -5.17 -8.46 12.34
N THR A 2 -4.93 -7.54 13.28
CA THR A 2 -5.38 -6.13 13.26
C THR A 2 -4.35 -5.24 12.56
N PRO A 3 -4.69 -3.99 12.20
CA PRO A 3 -3.69 -3.02 11.70
C PRO A 3 -2.53 -2.82 12.69
N GLU A 4 -2.82 -2.76 13.99
CA GLU A 4 -1.78 -2.60 15.02
C GLU A 4 -0.85 -3.82 15.10
N GLU A 5 -1.40 -5.03 14.98
CA GLU A 5 -0.60 -6.27 14.92
C GLU A 5 0.25 -6.35 13.65
N LEU A 6 -0.24 -5.82 12.52
CA LEU A 6 0.52 -5.69 11.28
C LEU A 6 1.68 -4.72 11.46
N GLU A 7 1.45 -3.59 12.12
CA GLU A 7 2.45 -2.54 12.36
C GLU A 7 3.52 -2.92 13.41
N ASP A 8 3.32 -3.99 14.18
CA ASP A 8 4.28 -4.47 15.20
C ASP A 8 5.51 -5.14 14.56
N GLU A 9 6.60 -4.37 14.46
CA GLU A 9 7.90 -4.84 13.98
C GLU A 9 8.51 -5.96 14.82
N GLY A 10 8.24 -6.00 16.13
CA GLY A 10 8.79 -7.03 17.03
C GLY A 10 8.14 -8.40 16.85
N ALA A 11 6.90 -8.44 16.34
CA ALA A 11 6.15 -9.66 16.07
C ALA A 11 6.46 -10.30 14.70
N ARG A 12 7.25 -9.63 13.86
CA ARG A 12 7.59 -10.11 12.51
C ARG A 12 8.76 -11.12 12.55
N PRO A 13 8.64 -12.29 11.90
CA PRO A 13 9.72 -13.27 11.88
C PRO A 13 10.93 -12.75 11.08
N ALA A 14 12.13 -13.04 11.59
CA ALA A 14 13.36 -12.71 10.86
C ALA A 14 13.51 -13.58 9.60
N PRO A 15 14.00 -13.02 8.49
CA PRO A 15 14.29 -13.80 7.29
C PRO A 15 15.53 -14.70 7.48
N PRO A 16 15.65 -15.79 6.70
CA PRO A 16 16.91 -16.53 6.63
C PRO A 16 18.03 -15.66 6.02
N SER A 17 19.26 -15.87 6.48
CA SER A 17 20.43 -15.14 5.98
C SER A 17 21.08 -15.84 4.79
N TYR A 18 21.51 -15.05 3.79
CA TYR A 18 22.25 -15.54 2.62
C TYR A 18 23.67 -14.93 2.59
N PRO A 19 24.62 -15.44 3.41
CA PRO A 19 25.93 -14.81 3.60
C PRO A 19 26.79 -14.74 2.33
N ALA A 20 26.54 -15.61 1.35
CA ALA A 20 27.25 -15.67 0.08
C ALA A 20 26.58 -14.85 -1.04
N ILE A 21 25.54 -14.06 -0.74
CA ILE A 21 24.80 -13.32 -1.76
C ILE A 21 25.68 -12.29 -2.48
N THR A 22 25.62 -12.32 -3.80
CA THR A 22 26.39 -11.41 -4.64
C THR A 22 25.73 -10.02 -4.74
N ARG A 23 26.50 -9.03 -5.20
CA ARG A 23 25.96 -7.69 -5.50
C ARG A 23 24.84 -7.74 -6.54
N ALA A 24 24.97 -8.62 -7.55
CA ALA A 24 23.97 -8.77 -8.61
C ALA A 24 22.67 -9.39 -8.09
N GLU A 25 22.76 -10.38 -7.20
CA GLU A 25 21.59 -11.00 -6.56
C GLU A 25 20.89 -10.01 -5.62
N ARG A 26 21.62 -9.24 -4.81
CA ARG A 26 20.98 -8.16 -4.04
C ARG A 26 20.31 -7.11 -4.92
N ALA A 27 20.94 -6.74 -6.04
CA ALA A 27 20.32 -5.82 -7.00
C ALA A 27 19.05 -6.40 -7.64
N HIS A 28 18.97 -7.72 -7.80
CA HIS A 28 17.77 -8.41 -8.24
C HIS A 28 16.65 -8.28 -7.19
N GLY A 29 16.92 -8.58 -5.92
CA GLY A 29 15.94 -8.46 -4.85
C GLY A 29 15.42 -7.03 -4.63
N ARG A 30 16.28 -6.02 -4.76
CA ARG A 30 15.89 -4.60 -4.64
C ARG A 30 14.92 -4.11 -5.73
N ARG A 31 14.64 -4.89 -6.78
CA ARG A 31 13.60 -4.51 -7.74
C ARG A 31 12.21 -4.46 -7.11
N LEU A 32 11.95 -5.28 -6.09
CA LEU A 32 10.70 -5.20 -5.33
C LEU A 32 10.57 -3.83 -4.63
N ALA A 33 11.62 -3.39 -3.94
CA ALA A 33 11.65 -2.06 -3.32
C ALA A 33 11.41 -0.92 -4.33
N ALA A 34 11.93 -1.04 -5.56
CA ALA A 34 11.68 -0.06 -6.61
C ALA A 34 10.20 -0.01 -7.06
N ILE A 35 9.50 -1.15 -7.06
CA ILE A 35 8.05 -1.22 -7.32
C ILE A 35 7.30 -0.56 -6.14
N HIS A 36 7.69 -0.87 -4.90
CA HIS A 36 7.08 -0.26 -3.71
C HIS A 36 7.25 1.25 -3.65
N ASP A 37 8.39 1.78 -4.10
CA ASP A 37 8.62 3.22 -4.18
C ASP A 37 7.63 3.92 -5.12
N MET A 38 7.22 3.26 -6.21
CA MET A 38 6.16 3.78 -7.09
C MET A 38 4.84 3.90 -6.33
N TYR A 39 4.45 2.87 -5.58
CA TYR A 39 3.22 2.89 -4.78
C TYR A 39 3.27 3.89 -3.62
N ARG A 40 4.42 4.05 -2.96
CA ARG A 40 4.62 5.11 -1.94
C ARG A 40 4.41 6.50 -2.54
N ALA A 41 4.90 6.74 -3.76
CA ALA A 41 4.70 8.01 -4.44
C ALA A 41 3.22 8.28 -4.80
N GLU A 42 2.46 7.25 -5.18
CA GLU A 42 1.02 7.36 -5.41
C GLU A 42 0.27 7.67 -4.10
N LEU A 43 0.59 6.98 -3.00
CA LEU A 43 0.03 7.28 -1.68
C LEU A 43 0.31 8.73 -1.25
N ASP A 44 1.54 9.22 -1.44
CA ASP A 44 1.88 10.63 -1.18
C ASP A 44 1.01 11.58 -2.05
N GLY A 45 0.71 11.19 -3.29
CA GLY A 45 -0.18 11.91 -4.20
C GLY A 45 -1.62 12.00 -3.67
N VAL A 46 -2.18 10.87 -3.24
CA VAL A 46 -3.52 10.78 -2.66
C VAL A 46 -3.60 11.60 -1.36
N GLN A 47 -2.58 11.54 -0.51
CA GLN A 47 -2.51 12.34 0.72
C GLN A 47 -2.54 13.85 0.43
N ARG A 48 -1.77 14.32 -0.57
CA ARG A 48 -1.78 15.73 -0.99
C ARG A 48 -3.17 16.15 -1.49
N LEU A 49 -3.84 15.29 -2.24
CA LEU A 49 -5.19 15.55 -2.74
C LEU A 49 -6.21 15.69 -1.60
N LEU A 50 -6.17 14.80 -0.59
CA LEU A 50 -7.03 14.90 0.59
C LEU A 50 -6.82 16.21 1.35
N VAL A 51 -5.56 16.65 1.53
CA VAL A 51 -5.24 17.95 2.15
C VAL A 51 -5.87 19.11 1.37
N HIS A 52 -5.79 19.08 0.04
CA HIS A 52 -6.41 20.11 -0.80
C HIS A 52 -7.94 20.10 -0.73
N VAL A 53 -8.58 18.94 -0.74
CA VAL A 53 -10.03 18.81 -0.59
C VAL A 53 -10.50 19.36 0.75
N ARG A 54 -9.78 19.05 1.84
CA ARG A 54 -10.10 19.56 3.18
C ARG A 54 -9.96 21.08 3.28
N ALA A 55 -8.89 21.64 2.71
CA ALA A 55 -8.71 23.09 2.66
C ALA A 55 -9.84 23.78 1.88
N ALA A 56 -10.20 23.23 0.72
CA ALA A 56 -11.29 23.73 -0.12
C ALA A 56 -12.65 23.69 0.58
N GLN A 57 -12.90 22.65 1.38
CA GLN A 57 -14.14 22.51 2.13
C GLN A 57 -14.22 23.48 3.31
N ALA A 58 -13.09 23.77 3.97
CA ALA A 58 -13.03 24.71 5.08
C ALA A 58 -13.19 26.17 4.62
N ASP A 59 -12.53 26.53 3.52
CA ASP A 59 -12.63 27.86 2.93
C ASP A 59 -12.57 27.75 1.39
N PRO A 60 -13.73 27.86 0.71
CA PRO A 60 -13.80 27.81 -0.75
C PRO A 60 -12.97 28.88 -1.47
N SER A 61 -12.58 29.97 -0.77
CA SER A 61 -11.77 31.05 -1.33
C SER A 61 -10.26 30.75 -1.37
N LEU A 62 -9.81 29.74 -0.61
CA LEU A 62 -8.45 29.19 -0.70
C LEU A 62 -8.23 28.38 -1.99
N VAL A 63 -9.30 28.18 -2.75
CA VAL A 63 -9.30 27.56 -4.06
C VAL A 63 -9.50 28.66 -5.10
N ALA A 64 -8.64 28.71 -6.13
CA ALA A 64 -8.76 29.74 -7.17
C ALA A 64 -10.19 29.79 -7.73
N PRO A 65 -10.79 30.96 -8.04
CA PRO A 65 -12.21 31.09 -8.43
C PRO A 65 -12.65 30.20 -9.61
N ALA A 66 -11.72 29.79 -10.47
CA ALA A 66 -11.94 28.83 -11.56
C ALA A 66 -12.20 27.37 -11.09
N VAL A 67 -12.10 27.10 -9.79
CA VAL A 67 -11.98 25.78 -9.17
C VAL A 67 -13.13 25.54 -8.16
N ALA A 68 -13.83 26.57 -7.70
CA ALA A 68 -14.73 26.51 -6.55
C ALA A 68 -15.98 25.59 -6.70
N GLY A 69 -16.67 25.60 -7.85
CA GLY A 69 -17.91 24.82 -8.03
C GLY A 69 -17.75 23.51 -8.80
N THR A 70 -17.06 23.56 -9.94
CA THR A 70 -16.84 22.39 -10.81
C THR A 70 -15.56 21.64 -10.50
N ALA A 71 -14.55 22.28 -9.92
CA ALA A 71 -13.32 21.57 -9.63
C ALA A 71 -13.30 20.92 -8.24
N LEU A 72 -14.08 21.35 -7.24
CA LEU A 72 -14.26 20.54 -6.03
C LEU A 72 -14.93 19.20 -6.37
N ALA A 73 -16.00 19.23 -7.17
CA ALA A 73 -16.66 18.02 -7.68
C ALA A 73 -15.72 17.18 -8.58
N ARG A 74 -14.92 17.79 -9.46
CA ARG A 74 -13.90 17.08 -10.24
C ARG A 74 -12.75 16.54 -9.39
N ASN A 75 -12.31 17.26 -8.36
CA ASN A 75 -11.23 16.84 -7.45
C ASN A 75 -11.69 15.68 -6.57
N MET A 76 -12.95 15.69 -6.12
CA MET A 76 -13.57 14.56 -5.41
C MET A 76 -13.79 13.36 -6.33
N ALA A 77 -14.20 13.57 -7.59
CA ALA A 77 -14.30 12.49 -8.58
C ALA A 77 -12.92 11.94 -8.98
N GLN A 78 -11.92 12.80 -9.10
CA GLN A 78 -10.52 12.44 -9.35
C GLN A 78 -9.93 11.71 -8.16
N PHE A 79 -10.25 12.11 -6.92
CA PHE A 79 -9.89 11.38 -5.72
C PHE A 79 -10.51 9.99 -5.70
N GLY A 80 -11.82 9.85 -5.94
CA GLY A 80 -12.46 8.53 -6.02
C GLY A 80 -11.88 7.65 -7.12
N THR A 81 -11.53 8.24 -8.27
CA THR A 81 -10.90 7.53 -9.40
C THR A 81 -9.47 7.12 -9.09
N ALA A 82 -8.65 8.02 -8.56
CA ALA A 82 -7.25 7.76 -8.19
C ALA A 82 -7.20 6.74 -7.05
N CYS A 83 -7.93 6.97 -5.97
CA CYS A 83 -8.04 6.05 -4.85
C CYS A 83 -8.50 4.66 -5.31
N GLY A 84 -9.52 4.56 -6.16
CA GLY A 84 -9.99 3.28 -6.69
C GLY A 84 -8.98 2.58 -7.60
N ARG A 85 -8.31 3.34 -8.48
CA ARG A 85 -7.25 2.81 -9.37
C ARG A 85 -6.04 2.34 -8.58
N ASP A 86 -5.55 3.14 -7.64
CA ASP A 86 -4.33 2.86 -6.90
C ASP A 86 -4.54 1.69 -5.94
N CYS A 87 -5.73 1.61 -5.32
CA CYS A 87 -6.16 0.44 -4.56
C CYS A 87 -6.22 -0.83 -5.43
N ALA A 88 -6.73 -0.75 -6.66
CA ALA A 88 -6.77 -1.89 -7.56
C ALA A 88 -5.37 -2.32 -8.04
N LEU A 89 -4.46 -1.37 -8.23
CA LEU A 89 -3.06 -1.68 -8.58
C LEU A 89 -2.32 -2.33 -7.41
N LEU A 90 -2.50 -1.85 -6.18
CA LEU A 90 -1.97 -2.48 -4.97
C LEU A 90 -2.51 -3.89 -4.77
N GLN A 91 -3.82 -4.09 -4.97
CA GLN A 91 -4.44 -5.41 -4.94
C GLN A 91 -3.78 -6.35 -5.96
N ASN A 92 -3.66 -5.91 -7.22
CA ASN A 92 -3.03 -6.72 -8.28
C ASN A 92 -1.57 -7.05 -7.97
N HIS A 93 -0.83 -6.13 -7.36
CA HIS A 93 0.54 -6.36 -6.93
C HIS A 93 0.60 -7.49 -5.89
N HIS A 94 -0.18 -7.40 -4.80
CA HIS A 94 -0.23 -8.48 -3.81
C HIS A 94 -0.76 -9.80 -4.40
N ASP A 95 -1.70 -9.74 -5.33
CA ASP A 95 -2.21 -10.95 -6.03
C ASP A 95 -1.09 -11.63 -6.83
N ILE A 96 -0.23 -10.86 -7.51
CA ILE A 96 0.94 -11.41 -8.22
C ILE A 96 1.90 -12.07 -7.24
N GLU A 97 2.15 -11.43 -6.10
CA GLU A 97 3.03 -11.98 -5.08
C GLU A 97 2.49 -13.29 -4.51
N GLU A 98 1.21 -13.32 -4.16
CA GLU A 98 0.57 -14.51 -3.59
C GLU A 98 0.46 -15.67 -4.59
N GLN A 99 0.20 -15.37 -5.86
CA GLN A 99 -0.03 -16.39 -6.89
C GLN A 99 1.26 -16.88 -7.53
N TRP A 100 2.34 -16.09 -7.52
CA TRP A 100 3.56 -16.40 -8.25
C TRP A 100 4.83 -16.27 -7.42
N MET A 101 5.07 -15.11 -6.79
CA MET A 101 6.33 -14.84 -6.09
C MET A 101 6.50 -15.70 -4.83
N PHE A 102 5.51 -15.72 -3.94
CA PHE A 102 5.53 -16.50 -2.71
C PHE A 102 5.58 -18.01 -2.95
N PRO A 103 4.82 -18.58 -3.91
CA PRO A 103 5.00 -19.99 -4.30
C PRO A 103 6.43 -20.29 -4.78
N ALA A 104 7.03 -19.44 -5.62
CA ALA A 104 8.40 -19.64 -6.09
C ALA A 104 9.44 -19.53 -4.95
N LEU A 105 9.25 -18.60 -4.01
CA LEU A 105 10.06 -18.50 -2.81
C LEU A 105 9.92 -19.74 -1.92
N ALA A 106 8.70 -20.23 -1.72
CA ALA A 106 8.44 -21.42 -0.91
C ALA A 106 9.06 -22.68 -1.54
N GLU A 107 8.93 -22.84 -2.86
CA GLU A 107 9.51 -23.96 -3.61
C GLU A 107 11.04 -23.98 -3.51
N ARG A 108 11.68 -22.82 -3.70
CA ARG A 108 13.15 -22.73 -3.79
C ARG A 108 13.85 -22.57 -2.44
N GLY A 109 13.23 -21.87 -1.50
CA GLY A 109 13.80 -21.56 -0.18
C GLY A 109 13.39 -22.54 0.92
N GLY A 110 12.41 -23.40 0.66
CA GLY A 110 11.97 -24.44 1.59
C GLY A 110 11.37 -23.90 2.89
N SER A 111 11.42 -24.73 3.95
CA SER A 111 10.72 -24.45 5.21
C SER A 111 11.22 -23.22 5.97
N ALA A 112 12.44 -22.75 5.69
CA ALA A 112 13.04 -21.58 6.34
C ALA A 112 12.28 -20.27 6.03
N LEU A 113 11.69 -20.14 4.84
CA LEU A 113 10.90 -18.96 4.45
C LEU A 113 9.42 -19.04 4.86
N ALA A 114 8.94 -20.22 5.26
CA ALA A 114 7.52 -20.41 5.55
C ALA A 114 6.95 -19.44 6.61
N PRO A 115 7.65 -19.10 7.70
CA PRO A 115 7.16 -18.11 8.66
C PRO A 115 7.01 -16.71 8.06
N VAL A 116 7.99 -16.26 7.26
CA VAL A 116 7.97 -14.95 6.58
C VAL A 116 6.81 -14.88 5.60
N ILE A 117 6.67 -15.88 4.73
CA ILE A 117 5.60 -15.93 3.72
C ILE A 117 4.23 -15.95 4.42
N ARG A 118 4.04 -16.75 5.46
CA ARG A 118 2.77 -16.76 6.22
C ARG A 118 2.47 -15.41 6.85
N ARG A 119 3.49 -14.71 7.37
CA ARG A 119 3.33 -13.36 7.92
C ARG A 119 2.88 -12.38 6.84
N LEU A 120 3.56 -12.33 5.69
CA LEU A 120 3.23 -11.42 4.59
C LEU A 120 1.81 -11.63 4.07
N LYS A 121 1.40 -12.90 3.86
CA LYS A 121 0.02 -13.22 3.47
C LYS A 121 -1.01 -12.76 4.51
N ALA A 122 -0.72 -12.94 5.80
CA ALA A 122 -1.61 -12.45 6.86
C ALA A 122 -1.70 -10.92 6.88
N GLU A 123 -0.61 -10.21 6.55
CA GLU A 123 -0.60 -8.75 6.40
C GLU A 123 -1.41 -8.31 5.17
N HIS A 124 -1.30 -9.00 4.02
CA HIS A 124 -2.11 -8.75 2.82
C HIS A 124 -3.60 -8.83 3.11
N GLU A 125 -4.06 -9.82 3.88
CA GLU A 125 -5.47 -9.91 4.27
C GLU A 125 -5.97 -8.67 5.01
N VAL A 126 -5.14 -8.08 5.89
CA VAL A 126 -5.49 -6.81 6.58
C VAL A 126 -5.56 -5.68 5.57
N ILE A 127 -4.56 -5.58 4.70
CA ILE A 127 -4.45 -4.53 3.70
C ILE A 127 -5.65 -4.57 2.73
N HIS A 128 -6.05 -5.75 2.25
CA HIS A 128 -7.23 -5.90 1.37
C HIS A 128 -8.51 -5.44 2.06
N ARG A 129 -8.67 -5.70 3.38
CA ARG A 129 -9.80 -5.14 4.15
C ARG A 129 -9.75 -3.62 4.25
N LEU A 130 -8.56 -3.04 4.46
CA LEU A 130 -8.38 -1.58 4.53
C LEU A 130 -8.65 -0.92 3.17
N ILE A 131 -8.23 -1.55 2.07
CA ILE A 131 -8.55 -1.14 0.70
C ILE A 131 -10.07 -1.12 0.50
N GLY A 132 -10.78 -2.19 0.89
CA GLY A 132 -12.25 -2.24 0.81
C GLY A 132 -12.92 -1.14 1.61
N ALA A 133 -12.50 -0.94 2.86
CA ALA A 133 -13.06 0.10 3.74
C ALA A 133 -12.79 1.53 3.22
N LEU A 134 -11.63 1.77 2.62
CA LEU A 134 -11.32 3.04 1.98
C LEU A 134 -12.17 3.25 0.72
N HIS A 135 -12.37 2.21 -0.08
CA HIS A 135 -13.24 2.25 -1.25
C HIS A 135 -14.67 2.65 -0.88
N GLU A 136 -15.25 2.01 0.14
CA GLU A 136 -16.58 2.36 0.65
C GLU A 136 -16.66 3.80 1.15
N ALA A 137 -15.65 4.25 1.91
CA ALA A 137 -15.59 5.63 2.40
C ALA A 137 -15.45 6.65 1.26
N ALA A 138 -14.69 6.33 0.21
CA ALA A 138 -14.56 7.16 -0.98
C ALA A 138 -15.88 7.25 -1.75
N GLN A 139 -16.62 6.15 -1.89
CA GLN A 139 -17.97 6.16 -2.48
C GLN A 139 -18.95 7.01 -1.66
N ALA A 140 -18.91 6.89 -0.33
CA ALA A 140 -19.73 7.71 0.57
C ALA A 140 -19.41 9.21 0.41
N LEU A 141 -18.14 9.59 0.32
CA LEU A 141 -17.71 10.97 0.08
C LEU A 141 -18.17 11.52 -1.29
N VAL A 142 -18.23 10.67 -2.32
CA VAL A 142 -18.76 11.07 -3.62
C VAL A 142 -20.27 11.33 -3.56
N ALA A 143 -21.00 10.50 -2.81
CA ALA A 143 -22.45 10.62 -2.63
C ALA A 143 -22.84 11.80 -1.73
N ASP A 144 -22.12 11.97 -0.62
CA ASP A 144 -22.29 13.04 0.36
C ASP A 144 -20.96 13.78 0.55
N ARG A 145 -20.91 15.02 0.05
CA ARG A 145 -19.71 15.87 0.10
C ARG A 145 -19.56 16.61 1.43
N GLY A 146 -20.26 16.15 2.47
CA GLY A 146 -20.24 16.72 3.81
C GLY A 146 -18.92 16.46 4.58
N PRO A 147 -18.67 17.23 5.66
CA PRO A 147 -17.41 17.12 6.42
C PRO A 147 -17.19 15.74 7.03
N ALA A 148 -18.27 15.10 7.53
CA ALA A 148 -18.18 13.79 8.16
C ALA A 148 -17.73 12.68 7.18
N ALA A 149 -18.19 12.73 5.93
CA ALA A 149 -17.77 11.78 4.90
C ALA A 149 -16.29 11.98 4.51
N LEU A 150 -15.82 13.24 4.48
CA LEU A 150 -14.42 13.54 4.23
C LEU A 150 -13.52 13.06 5.39
N ASP A 151 -13.95 13.28 6.63
CA ASP A 151 -13.22 12.85 7.82
C ASP A 151 -13.09 11.32 7.85
N LEU A 152 -14.17 10.60 7.59
CA LEU A 152 -14.15 9.13 7.49
C LEU A 152 -13.20 8.65 6.40
N CYS A 153 -13.27 9.24 5.20
CA CYS A 153 -12.39 8.86 4.10
C CYS A 153 -10.90 9.14 4.43
N THR A 154 -10.63 10.27 5.07
CA THR A 154 -9.28 10.64 5.51
C THR A 154 -8.75 9.67 6.57
N GLU A 155 -9.59 9.27 7.54
CA GLU A 155 -9.24 8.28 8.56
C GLU A 155 -8.89 6.92 7.94
N ARG A 156 -9.73 6.44 7.00
CA ARG A 156 -9.52 5.16 6.31
C ARG A 156 -8.26 5.18 5.45
N PHE A 157 -8.01 6.28 4.76
CA PHE A 157 -6.78 6.45 3.99
C PHE A 157 -5.56 6.43 4.90
N ALA A 158 -5.58 7.15 6.02
CA ALA A 158 -4.46 7.19 6.96
C ALA A 158 -4.15 5.82 7.58
N ALA A 159 -5.17 4.98 7.81
CA ALA A 159 -4.98 3.61 8.27
C ALA A 159 -4.32 2.73 7.19
N LEU A 160 -4.79 2.81 5.94
CA LEU A 160 -4.18 2.08 4.82
C LEU A 160 -2.74 2.51 4.57
N ASP A 161 -2.47 3.82 4.55
CA ASP A 161 -1.14 4.38 4.28
C ASP A 161 -0.10 3.89 5.29
N ARG A 162 -0.41 3.91 6.60
CA ARG A 162 0.48 3.36 7.63
C ARG A 162 0.72 1.86 7.45
N ALA A 163 -0.34 1.09 7.20
CA ALA A 163 -0.24 -0.35 7.03
C ALA A 163 0.64 -0.71 5.82
N ILE A 164 0.41 -0.08 4.67
CA ILE A 164 1.22 -0.32 3.45
C ILE A 164 2.68 0.05 3.68
N ARG A 165 2.98 1.22 4.26
CA ARG A 165 4.37 1.63 4.49
C ARG A 165 5.10 0.72 5.45
N SER A 166 4.42 0.27 6.52
CA SER A 166 4.96 -0.71 7.45
C SER A 166 5.22 -2.05 6.78
N HIS A 167 4.23 -2.55 6.03
CA HIS A 167 4.29 -3.81 5.32
C HIS A 167 5.43 -3.83 4.29
N PHE A 168 5.48 -2.86 3.38
CA PHE A 168 6.56 -2.73 2.40
C PHE A 168 7.93 -2.69 3.04
N GLY A 169 8.09 -1.94 4.14
CA GLY A 169 9.36 -1.87 4.84
C GLY A 169 9.83 -3.24 5.35
N TYR A 170 8.92 -4.06 5.89
CA TYR A 170 9.25 -5.41 6.32
C TYR A 170 9.51 -6.34 5.15
N GLU A 171 8.64 -6.34 4.14
CA GLU A 171 8.78 -7.23 2.98
C GLU A 171 10.09 -6.99 2.24
N GLU A 172 10.47 -5.74 2.00
CA GLU A 172 11.74 -5.37 1.36
C GLU A 172 12.93 -5.94 2.13
N ARG A 173 12.96 -5.74 3.45
CA ARG A 173 14.03 -6.27 4.32
C ARG A 173 14.04 -7.79 4.36
N ALA A 174 12.85 -8.40 4.40
CA ALA A 174 12.70 -9.84 4.54
C ALA A 174 13.00 -10.59 3.25
N LEU A 175 12.70 -9.98 2.10
CA LEU A 175 12.72 -10.64 0.81
C LEU A 175 13.89 -10.22 -0.12
N GLU A 176 14.62 -9.14 0.16
CA GLU A 176 15.76 -8.71 -0.69
C GLU A 176 16.75 -9.85 -0.94
N GLU A 177 17.24 -10.49 0.12
CA GLU A 177 18.21 -11.57 0.00
C GLU A 177 17.64 -12.84 -0.65
N PRO A 178 16.51 -13.42 -0.18
CA PRO A 178 15.99 -14.64 -0.77
C PRO A 178 15.54 -14.48 -2.23
N LEU A 179 14.93 -13.35 -2.61
CA LEU A 179 14.54 -13.11 -4.02
C LEU A 179 15.78 -13.17 -4.93
N GLY A 180 16.87 -12.52 -4.51
CA GLY A 180 18.14 -12.53 -5.22
C GLY A 180 18.79 -13.90 -5.28
N ALA A 181 19.05 -14.50 -4.11
CA ALA A 181 19.80 -15.75 -3.99
C ALA A 181 19.08 -16.94 -4.65
N LEU A 182 17.74 -16.95 -4.59
CA LEU A 182 16.91 -18.00 -5.19
C LEU A 182 16.51 -17.69 -6.64
N ARG A 183 16.89 -16.52 -7.16
CA ARG A 183 16.60 -16.05 -8.53
C ARG A 183 15.10 -16.11 -8.86
N VAL A 184 14.27 -15.67 -7.91
CA VAL A 184 12.81 -15.66 -8.05
C VAL A 184 12.40 -14.46 -8.91
N PRO A 185 11.64 -14.66 -10.00
CA PRO A 185 11.16 -13.54 -10.82
C PRO A 185 10.33 -12.53 -10.01
N ILE A 186 10.48 -11.25 -10.36
CA ILE A 186 9.75 -10.08 -9.84
C ILE A 186 9.17 -9.36 -11.04
#